data_AF-A0A4Q2QRH3-F1
#
_entry.id   AF-A0A4Q2QRH3-F1
#
_cell.length_a   1.000
_cell.length_b   1.000
_cell.length_c   1.000
_cell.angle_alpha   90.00
_cell.angle_beta   90.00
_cell.angle_gamma   90.00
#
_symmetry.space_group_name_H-M   'P 1'
#
loop_
_entity.id
_entity.type
_entity.pdbx_description
1 polymer ?
#
loop_
_entity_poly.entity_id
_entity_poly.type
_entity_poly.pdbx_seq_one_letter_code
_entity_poly.pdbx_strand_id
1 'polypeptide(L)'
;YEVKTNGEENPMKEKMIAALNAAGVTTEGLTDDQVWDAYNQQMQKKDGGQPQINSDAITAAVNAAITPLTEKIGHLETQLQANAEKDLKTKRDAVKAKFSFMDEGAVNSLSGDALNALYSQCQTSTGLNPAFQGNSAQSEILTMEAPE
;
A
#
# COMPACT_ATOMS: atom_id res chain seq x y z
N TYR A 1 -51.23 -6.12 51.66
CA TYR A 1 -50.96 -7.56 51.86
C TYR A 1 -49.47 -7.71 51.67
N GLU A 2 -48.69 -7.69 52.74
CA GLU A 2 -47.27 -8.03 52.65
C GLU A 2 -47.20 -9.55 52.50
N VAL A 3 -46.88 -10.02 51.31
CA VAL A 3 -46.56 -11.43 51.11
C VAL A 3 -45.25 -11.67 51.84
N LYS A 4 -45.34 -12.14 53.08
CA LYS A 4 -44.22 -12.75 53.80
C LYS A 4 -43.86 -14.02 53.05
N THR A 5 -43.01 -13.91 52.04
CA THR A 5 -42.30 -15.06 51.51
C THR A 5 -41.24 -15.41 52.56
N ASN A 6 -41.39 -16.59 53.16
CA ASN A 6 -40.36 -17.18 54.01
C ASN A 6 -39.02 -17.08 53.28
N GLY A 7 -37.95 -16.76 54.01
CA GLY A 7 -36.60 -16.49 53.50
C GLY A 7 -35.90 -17.66 52.81
N GLU A 8 -36.52 -18.24 51.80
CA GLU A 8 -35.90 -19.05 50.77
C GLU A 8 -35.70 -18.15 49.56
N GLU A 9 -34.45 -18.10 49.09
CA GLU A 9 -34.00 -17.40 47.88
C GLU A 9 -35.07 -17.41 46.79
N ASN A 10 -35.52 -16.23 46.36
CA ASN A 10 -36.39 -16.14 45.19
C ASN A 10 -35.56 -16.54 43.96
N PRO A 11 -35.77 -17.73 43.37
CA PRO A 11 -34.90 -18.23 42.30
C PRO A 11 -35.01 -17.37 41.03
N MET A 12 -36.10 -16.60 40.91
CA MET A 12 -36.25 -15.63 39.84
C MET A 12 -35.35 -14.41 40.05
N LYS A 13 -35.26 -13.89 41.28
CA LYS A 13 -34.42 -12.74 41.63
C LYS A 13 -32.95 -13.02 41.33
N GLU A 14 -32.46 -14.20 41.71
CA GLU A 14 -31.08 -14.60 41.44
C GLU A 14 -30.77 -14.69 39.94
N LYS A 15 -31.70 -15.23 39.15
CA LYS A 15 -31.56 -15.28 37.68
C LYS A 15 -31.49 -13.88 37.08
N MET A 16 -32.26 -12.94 37.61
CA MET A 16 -32.25 -11.55 37.16
C MET A 16 -30.95 -10.85 37.54
N ILE A 17 -30.50 -11.02 38.77
CA ILE A 17 -29.21 -10.52 39.26
C ILE A 17 -28.06 -11.07 38.42
N ALA A 18 -28.05 -12.39 38.15
CA ALA A 18 -27.04 -13.03 37.32
C ALA A 18 -27.05 -12.47 35.88
N ALA A 19 -28.22 -12.26 35.28
CA ALA A 19 -28.34 -11.69 33.94
C ALA A 19 -27.89 -10.21 33.87
N LEU A 20 -28.14 -9.45 34.92
CA LEU A 20 -27.70 -8.06 35.07
C LEU A 20 -26.19 -7.97 35.27
N ASN A 21 -25.64 -8.76 36.21
CA ASN A 21 -24.20 -8.84 36.45
C ASN A 21 -23.45 -9.34 35.20
N ALA A 22 -24.02 -10.30 34.46
CA ALA A 22 -23.45 -10.79 33.19
C ALA A 22 -23.42 -9.71 32.09
N ALA A 23 -24.27 -8.68 32.18
CA ALA A 23 -24.20 -7.50 31.31
C ALA A 23 -23.49 -6.31 31.95
N GLY A 24 -22.79 -6.51 33.07
CA GLY A 24 -22.02 -5.49 33.75
C GLY A 24 -22.85 -4.46 34.52
N VAL A 25 -24.12 -4.75 34.83
CA VAL A 25 -24.94 -3.90 35.69
C VAL A 25 -24.73 -4.31 37.14
N THR A 26 -24.26 -3.38 37.97
CA THR A 26 -24.07 -3.61 39.41
C THR A 26 -25.41 -3.74 40.12
N THR A 27 -25.62 -4.88 40.78
CA THR A 27 -26.86 -5.20 41.51
C THR A 27 -26.71 -5.16 43.03
N GLU A 28 -25.48 -4.98 43.52
CA GLU A 28 -25.20 -4.88 44.96
C GLU A 28 -25.86 -3.63 45.56
N GLY A 29 -26.72 -3.84 46.57
CA GLY A 29 -27.43 -2.78 47.27
C GLY A 29 -28.76 -2.34 46.62
N LEU A 30 -29.17 -2.96 45.50
CA LEU A 30 -30.48 -2.70 44.89
C LEU A 30 -31.60 -3.45 45.62
N THR A 31 -32.77 -2.82 45.71
CA THR A 31 -34.00 -3.46 46.17
C THR A 31 -34.56 -4.39 45.09
N ASP A 32 -35.44 -5.32 45.48
CA ASP A 32 -36.05 -6.29 44.56
C ASP A 32 -36.74 -5.63 43.35
N ASP A 33 -37.46 -4.53 43.58
CA ASP A 33 -38.11 -3.78 42.51
C ASP A 33 -37.09 -3.14 41.55
N GLN A 34 -35.97 -2.64 42.08
CA GLN A 34 -34.91 -2.03 41.28
C GLN A 34 -34.17 -3.06 40.41
N VAL A 35 -33.98 -4.28 40.92
CA VAL A 35 -33.46 -5.40 40.13
C VAL A 35 -34.42 -5.74 38.99
N TRP A 36 -35.72 -5.71 39.25
CA TRP A 36 -36.74 -5.99 38.23
C TRP A 36 -36.78 -4.94 37.12
N ASP A 37 -36.77 -3.67 37.50
CA ASP A 37 -36.72 -2.54 36.57
C ASP A 37 -35.44 -2.55 35.73
N ALA A 38 -34.28 -2.81 36.35
CA ALA A 38 -33.00 -2.87 35.66
C ALA A 38 -32.96 -4.01 34.64
N TYR A 39 -33.49 -5.19 34.98
CA TYR A 39 -33.59 -6.32 34.08
C TYR A 39 -34.52 -6.02 32.89
N ASN A 40 -35.71 -5.46 33.15
CA ASN A 40 -36.62 -5.06 32.08
C ASN A 40 -36.01 -3.99 31.17
N GLN A 41 -35.25 -3.04 31.72
CA GLN A 41 -34.55 -2.03 30.93
C GLN A 41 -33.42 -2.65 30.09
N GLN A 42 -32.70 -3.63 30.63
CA GLN A 42 -31.68 -4.38 29.90
C GLN A 42 -32.29 -5.23 28.77
N MET A 43 -33.45 -5.84 29.00
CA MET A 43 -34.16 -6.59 27.98
C MET A 43 -34.74 -5.67 26.89
N GLN A 44 -35.28 -4.50 27.27
CA GLN A 44 -35.68 -3.47 26.31
C GLN A 44 -34.51 -2.93 25.47
N LYS A 45 -33.29 -2.85 26.04
CA LYS A 45 -32.07 -2.52 25.26
C LYS A 45 -31.69 -3.61 24.26
N LYS A 46 -32.03 -4.88 24.52
CA LYS A 46 -31.83 -6.00 23.58
C LYS A 46 -32.93 -6.09 22.53
N ASP A 47 -34.17 -5.74 22.89
CA ASP A 47 -35.33 -5.63 21.99
C ASP A 47 -35.35 -4.32 21.18
N GLY A 48 -34.47 -3.37 21.51
CA GLY A 48 -34.17 -2.20 20.69
C GLY A 48 -33.38 -2.56 19.44
N GLY A 49 -33.93 -3.46 18.62
CA GLY A 49 -33.49 -3.83 17.28
C GLY A 49 -32.02 -4.26 17.18
N GLN A 50 -31.77 -5.52 16.82
CA GLN A 50 -30.53 -5.83 16.11
C GLN A 50 -30.32 -4.76 15.02
N PRO A 51 -29.13 -4.14 14.91
CA PRO A 51 -28.90 -3.14 13.88
C PRO A 51 -29.28 -3.76 12.54
N GLN A 52 -30.33 -3.24 11.91
CA GLN A 52 -30.79 -3.71 10.61
C GLN A 52 -29.66 -3.41 9.62
N ILE A 53 -28.84 -4.41 9.33
CA ILE A 53 -27.73 -4.29 8.40
C ILE A 53 -28.35 -4.09 7.01
N ASN A 54 -28.30 -2.86 6.53
CA ASN A 54 -28.73 -2.51 5.18
C ASN A 54 -27.66 -3.00 4.19
N SER A 55 -27.76 -4.27 3.82
CA SER A 55 -26.84 -4.95 2.90
C SER A 55 -26.67 -4.20 1.58
N ASP A 56 -27.72 -3.56 1.08
CA ASP A 56 -27.68 -2.80 -0.18
C ASP A 56 -26.86 -1.52 -0.03
N ALA A 57 -27.06 -0.78 1.07
CA ALA A 57 -26.27 0.42 1.37
C ALA A 57 -24.79 0.09 1.58
N ILE A 58 -24.49 -1.02 2.25
CA ILE A 58 -23.11 -1.49 2.45
C ILE A 58 -22.50 -1.91 1.12
N THR A 59 -23.22 -2.67 0.30
CA THR A 59 -22.74 -3.09 -1.03
C THR A 59 -22.47 -1.89 -1.93
N ALA A 60 -23.37 -0.90 -1.94
CA ALA A 60 -23.19 0.34 -2.69
C ALA A 60 -21.98 1.14 -2.21
N ALA A 61 -21.79 1.29 -0.90
CA ALA A 61 -20.65 2.01 -0.32
C ALA A 61 -19.32 1.29 -0.61
N VAL A 62 -19.29 -0.04 -0.50
CA VAL A 62 -18.13 -0.87 -0.81
C VAL A 62 -17.79 -0.77 -2.31
N ASN A 63 -18.77 -0.88 -3.19
CA ASN A 63 -18.55 -0.73 -4.63
C ASN A 63 -18.07 0.68 -5.00
N ALA A 64 -18.64 1.71 -4.39
CA ALA A 64 -18.20 3.09 -4.59
C ALA A 64 -16.74 3.31 -4.12
N ALA A 65 -16.30 2.62 -3.08
CA ALA A 65 -14.93 2.69 -2.59
C ALA A 65 -13.94 1.86 -3.45
N ILE A 66 -14.37 0.73 -4.00
CA ILE A 66 -13.51 -0.18 -4.78
C ILE A 66 -13.31 0.33 -6.21
N THR A 67 -14.35 0.85 -6.87
CA THR A 67 -14.27 1.36 -8.25
C THR A 67 -13.07 2.28 -8.52
N PRO A 68 -12.83 3.36 -7.75
CA PRO A 68 -11.68 4.24 -8.00
C PRO A 68 -10.33 3.55 -7.75
N LEU A 69 -10.28 2.50 -6.91
CA LEU A 69 -9.07 1.70 -6.72
C LEU A 69 -8.81 0.81 -7.94
N THR A 70 -9.84 0.15 -8.46
CA THR A 70 -9.75 -0.65 -9.69
C THR A 70 -9.31 0.20 -10.88
N GLU A 71 -9.87 1.40 -11.04
CA GLU A 71 -9.47 2.33 -12.11
C GLU A 71 -8.00 2.76 -11.98
N LYS A 72 -7.55 3.09 -10.76
CA LYS A 72 -6.15 3.45 -10.50
C LYS A 72 -5.20 2.30 -10.78
N ILE A 73 -5.58 1.07 -10.43
CA ILE A 73 -4.79 -0.14 -10.73
C ILE A 73 -4.65 -0.29 -12.26
N GLY A 74 -5.75 -0.22 -13.01
CA GLY A 74 -5.69 -0.32 -14.48
C GLY A 74 -4.86 0.80 -15.13
N HIS A 75 -4.92 2.02 -14.57
CA HIS A 75 -4.08 3.12 -15.04
C HIS A 75 -2.58 2.87 -14.76
N LEU A 76 -2.24 2.37 -13.58
CA LEU A 76 -0.87 2.03 -13.21
C LEU A 76 -0.32 0.87 -14.04
N GLU A 77 -1.12 -0.16 -14.30
CA GLU A 77 -0.76 -1.27 -15.20
C GLU A 77 -0.43 -0.75 -16.60
N THR A 78 -1.29 0.13 -17.14
CA THR A 78 -1.07 0.75 -18.45
C THR A 78 0.21 1.59 -18.46
N GLN A 79 0.45 2.42 -17.44
CA GLN A 79 1.67 3.21 -17.33
C GLN A 79 2.92 2.35 -17.22
N LEU A 80 2.87 1.28 -16.42
CA LEU A 80 3.99 0.36 -16.24
C LEU A 80 4.36 -0.32 -17.55
N GLN A 81 3.36 -0.79 -18.30
CA GLN A 81 3.56 -1.38 -19.62
C GLN A 81 4.16 -0.37 -20.60
N ALA A 82 3.59 0.84 -20.69
CA ALA A 82 4.10 1.89 -21.57
C ALA A 82 5.54 2.30 -21.21
N ASN A 83 5.88 2.36 -19.92
CA ASN A 83 7.22 2.66 -19.45
C ASN A 83 8.21 1.54 -19.80
N ALA A 84 7.83 0.27 -19.64
CA ALA A 84 8.66 -0.87 -20.01
C ALA A 84 8.92 -0.90 -21.53
N GLU A 85 7.90 -0.65 -22.35
CA GLU A 85 8.04 -0.55 -23.81
C GLU A 85 8.93 0.61 -24.23
N LYS A 86 8.78 1.77 -23.58
CA LYS A 86 9.62 2.95 -23.83
C LYS A 86 11.09 2.68 -23.49
N ASP A 87 11.38 2.13 -22.31
CA ASP A 87 12.75 1.79 -21.88
C ASP A 87 13.41 0.81 -22.85
N LEU A 88 12.68 -0.24 -23.21
CA LEU A 88 13.13 -1.26 -24.14
C LEU A 88 13.38 -0.66 -25.54
N LYS A 89 12.50 0.23 -26.02
CA LYS A 89 12.71 0.96 -27.27
C LYS A 89 13.97 1.83 -27.21
N THR A 90 14.14 2.61 -26.14
CA THR A 90 15.33 3.45 -25.94
C THR A 90 16.62 2.62 -25.95
N LYS A 91 16.63 1.46 -25.28
CA LYS A 91 17.79 0.57 -25.27
C LYS A 91 18.11 0.01 -26.65
N ARG A 92 17.10 -0.48 -27.37
CA ARG A 92 17.28 -1.01 -28.73
C ARG A 92 17.72 0.06 -29.72
N ASP A 93 17.15 1.25 -29.65
CA ASP A 93 17.54 2.37 -30.53
C ASP A 93 19.02 2.74 -30.31
N ALA A 94 19.48 2.79 -29.06
CA ALA A 94 20.88 3.07 -28.74
C ALA A 94 21.82 1.94 -29.20
N VAL A 95 21.41 0.68 -29.05
CA VAL A 95 22.14 -0.49 -29.58
C VAL A 95 22.21 -0.42 -31.10
N LYS A 96 21.10 -0.16 -31.79
CA LYS A 96 21.06 -0.02 -33.24
C LYS A 96 21.97 1.11 -33.74
N ALA A 97 21.98 2.24 -33.04
CA ALA A 97 22.82 3.39 -33.39
C ALA A 97 24.32 3.08 -33.25
N LYS A 98 24.73 2.33 -32.22
CA LYS A 98 26.13 1.96 -31.98
C LYS A 98 26.60 0.79 -32.85
N PHE A 99 25.71 -0.17 -33.10
CA PHE A 99 25.97 -1.42 -33.81
C PHE A 99 25.19 -1.49 -35.13
N SER A 100 25.47 -0.55 -36.03
CA SER A 100 24.75 -0.38 -37.30
C SER A 100 24.85 -1.57 -38.27
N PHE A 101 25.74 -2.52 -38.02
CA PHE A 101 25.86 -3.77 -38.76
C PHE A 101 24.86 -4.85 -38.31
N MET A 102 24.19 -4.67 -37.17
CA MET A 102 23.16 -5.60 -36.70
C MET A 102 21.84 -5.32 -37.41
N ASP A 103 21.22 -6.37 -37.93
CA ASP A 103 19.88 -6.29 -38.50
C ASP A 103 18.83 -5.94 -37.42
N GLU A 104 17.75 -5.29 -37.84
CA GLU A 104 16.67 -4.86 -36.95
C GLU A 104 15.99 -6.03 -36.24
N GLY A 105 15.86 -7.18 -36.89
CA GLY A 105 15.36 -8.40 -36.27
C GLY A 105 16.30 -8.91 -35.17
N ALA A 106 17.61 -8.78 -35.36
CA ALA A 106 18.60 -9.18 -34.35
C ALA A 106 18.55 -8.28 -33.12
N VAL A 107 18.46 -6.96 -33.30
CA VAL A 107 18.34 -6.00 -32.18
C VAL A 107 17.00 -6.17 -31.44
N ASN A 108 15.90 -6.43 -32.16
CA ASN A 108 14.60 -6.66 -31.55
C ASN A 108 14.51 -7.97 -30.77
N SER A 109 15.31 -8.97 -31.16
CA SER A 109 15.41 -10.25 -30.44
C SER A 109 16.17 -10.14 -29.11
N LEU A 110 16.95 -9.06 -28.92
CA LEU A 110 17.63 -8.80 -27.65
C LEU A 110 16.62 -8.42 -26.56
N SER A 111 16.76 -9.07 -25.42
CA SER A 111 15.96 -8.83 -24.22
C SER A 111 16.81 -9.11 -22.96
N GLY A 112 16.31 -8.68 -21.80
CA GLY A 112 16.94 -8.94 -20.51
C GLY A 112 18.40 -8.47 -20.43
N ASP A 113 19.25 -9.29 -19.84
CA ASP A 113 20.65 -8.96 -19.55
C ASP A 113 21.48 -8.72 -20.80
N ALA A 114 21.21 -9.42 -21.90
CA ALA A 114 21.93 -9.23 -23.16
C ALA A 114 21.71 -7.83 -23.73
N LEU A 115 20.45 -7.36 -23.72
CA LEU A 115 20.12 -6.00 -24.15
C LEU A 115 20.76 -4.95 -23.22
N ASN A 116 20.72 -5.18 -21.91
CA ASN A 116 21.31 -4.27 -20.93
C ASN A 116 22.83 -4.17 -21.07
N ALA A 117 23.52 -5.30 -21.30
CA ALA A 117 24.96 -5.35 -21.49
C ALA A 117 25.40 -4.59 -22.75
N LEU A 118 24.71 -4.80 -23.88
CA LEU A 118 24.99 -4.05 -25.11
C LEU A 118 24.65 -2.56 -24.96
N TYR A 119 23.53 -2.24 -24.32
CA TYR A 119 23.14 -0.86 -24.05
C TYR A 119 24.18 -0.12 -23.19
N SER A 120 24.80 -0.78 -22.22
CA SER A 120 25.90 -0.20 -21.42
C SER A 120 27.10 0.21 -22.28
N GLN A 121 27.33 -0.47 -23.40
CA GLN A 121 28.42 -0.15 -24.34
C GLN A 121 28.03 0.98 -25.31
N CYS A 122 26.75 1.34 -25.38
CA CYS A 122 26.26 2.50 -26.13
C CYS A 122 26.52 3.81 -25.40
N GLN A 123 26.80 3.79 -24.10
CA GLN A 123 27.28 4.98 -23.40
C GLN A 123 28.65 5.37 -23.95
N THR A 124 28.66 6.33 -24.87
CA THR A 124 29.89 7.01 -25.23
C THR A 124 30.30 7.84 -24.03
N SER A 125 31.36 7.42 -23.33
CA SER A 125 32.10 8.35 -22.49
C SER A 125 32.45 9.53 -23.41
N THR A 126 31.78 10.66 -23.25
CA THR A 126 32.26 11.91 -23.81
C THR A 126 33.64 12.08 -23.20
N GLY A 127 34.68 11.79 -23.99
CA GLY A 127 36.04 12.09 -23.61
C GLY A 127 36.06 13.56 -23.16
N LEU A 128 36.62 13.80 -21.98
CA LEU A 128 36.86 15.14 -21.46
C LEU A 128 37.31 16.03 -22.63
N ASN A 129 36.51 17.06 -22.89
CA ASN A 129 36.67 18.16 -23.84
C ASN A 129 37.96 18.11 -24.70
N PRO A 130 37.87 18.12 -26.05
CA PRO A 130 39.03 18.21 -26.96
C PRO A 130 40.06 19.30 -26.60
N ALA A 131 39.66 20.32 -25.84
CA ALA A 131 40.56 21.29 -25.22
C ALA A 131 41.72 20.70 -24.39
N PHE A 132 41.60 19.46 -23.87
CA PHE A 132 42.66 18.80 -23.11
C PHE A 132 43.62 17.94 -23.97
N GLN A 133 43.31 17.70 -25.25
CA GLN A 133 44.23 16.98 -26.14
C GLN A 133 45.26 17.90 -26.80
N GLY A 134 45.08 19.22 -26.71
CA GLY A 134 45.96 20.23 -27.30
C GLY A 134 47.12 20.70 -26.44
N ASN A 135 47.24 20.28 -25.18
CA ASN A 135 48.36 20.70 -24.31
C ASN A 135 49.51 19.68 -24.27
N SER A 136 49.84 19.11 -25.43
CA SER A 136 51.23 18.73 -25.75
C SER A 136 51.98 19.96 -26.29
N ALA A 137 51.61 21.16 -25.84
CA ALA A 137 52.38 22.37 -26.06
C ALA A 137 53.68 22.21 -25.27
N GLN A 138 54.75 21.95 -26.00
CA GLN A 138 56.09 22.50 -25.77
C GLN A 138 56.37 22.79 -24.30
N SER A 139 56.85 21.78 -23.57
CA SER A 139 57.81 22.04 -22.50
C SER A 139 59.15 22.42 -23.14
N GLU A 140 59.17 23.53 -23.91
CA GLU A 140 60.37 24.32 -24.19
C GLU A 140 60.70 25.14 -22.94
N ILE A 141 60.92 24.43 -21.83
CA ILE A 141 61.57 24.99 -20.64
C ILE A 141 62.85 24.21 -20.40
N LEU A 142 63.73 24.19 -21.40
CA LEU A 142 65.13 23.86 -21.17
C LEU A 142 66.05 24.51 -22.20
N THR A 143 65.97 25.83 -22.33
CA THR A 143 67.17 26.63 -22.65
C THR A 143 67.98 26.79 -21.36
N MET A 144 68.57 25.68 -20.90
CA MET A 144 69.72 25.75 -20.01
C MET A 144 70.91 26.17 -20.87
N GLU A 145 71.11 27.48 -21.00
CA GLU A 145 72.40 28.02 -21.42
C GLU A 145 73.18 28.41 -20.16
N ALA A 146 74.20 27.61 -19.87
CA ALA A 146 75.29 27.90 -18.96
C ALA A 146 76.53 27.23 -19.56
N PRO A 147 77.75 27.62 -19.16
CA PRO A 147 78.46 28.89 -19.35
C PRO A 147 79.74 28.69 -20.21
N GLU A 148 80.30 29.75 -20.79
CA GLU A 148 81.77 29.97 -20.94
C GLU A 148 82.10 31.46 -20.85
#